data_AF-A0A521MDT8-F1
#
_entry.id   AF-A0A521MDT8-F1
#
_cell.length_a   1.000
_cell.length_b   1.000
_cell.length_c   1.000
_cell.angle_alpha   90.00
_cell.angle_beta   90.00
_cell.angle_gamma   90.00
#
_symmetry.space_group_name_H-M   'P 1'
#
loop_
_entity.id
_entity.type
_entity.pdbx_description
1 polymer ?
#
loop_
_entity_poly.entity_id
_entity_poly.type
_entity_poly.pdbx_seq_one_letter_code
_entity_poly.pdbx_strand_id
1 'polypeptide(L)'
;MRTLLNIGRSGLAALALSAALAGASPATAAGGWRLEEGVKAPSYAVAEPTASNLNIDVVALVCEEAGAARGLQLQIYLSSPGPLLPNGAPPIGLKDTARAEIVLDGQVFPVDILFAGDRVILADSRRQQAPVLSQHLVEAMQAGQTMLLRFDLVSERPGAPAAFDGEAEIDLRAGAGGKAVAVVRRCAEPASDRLASASATLR
;
A
#
# COMPACT_ATOMS: atom_id res chain seq x y z
N MET A 1 -86.92 9.70 23.76
CA MET A 1 -86.21 9.69 25.06
C MET A 1 -84.94 8.87 24.93
N ARG A 2 -83.80 9.43 25.37
CA ARG A 2 -82.49 8.79 25.65
C ARG A 2 -81.64 8.25 24.48
N THR A 3 -80.83 9.16 23.96
CA THR A 3 -79.35 9.18 23.94
C THR A 3 -78.59 7.91 24.35
N LEU A 4 -77.58 7.52 23.54
CA LEU A 4 -76.13 7.34 23.86
C LEU A 4 -75.45 6.64 22.64
N LEU A 5 -74.75 7.31 21.73
CA LEU A 5 -73.33 7.76 21.78
C LEU A 5 -72.30 6.67 22.13
N ASN A 6 -71.50 6.32 21.10
CA ASN A 6 -70.05 6.55 21.00
C ASN A 6 -69.07 5.35 20.96
N ILE A 7 -68.08 5.52 20.06
CA ILE A 7 -66.66 5.05 20.07
C ILE A 7 -66.48 3.53 19.88
N GLY A 8 -65.80 3.01 18.85
CA GLY A 8 -64.64 3.51 18.11
C GLY A 8 -63.49 2.54 18.32
N ARG A 9 -62.97 1.94 17.25
CA ARG A 9 -61.57 1.48 17.21
C ARG A 9 -61.13 1.25 15.77
N SER A 10 -60.39 2.24 15.29
CA SER A 10 -59.64 2.23 14.04
C SER A 10 -58.70 1.03 14.01
N GLY A 11 -58.88 0.15 13.02
CA GLY A 11 -57.91 -0.89 12.70
C GLY A 11 -56.67 -0.26 12.06
N LEU A 12 -55.58 -0.21 12.82
CA LEU A 12 -54.24 0.08 12.32
C LEU A 12 -53.82 -1.02 11.34
N ALA A 13 -53.93 -0.75 10.03
CA ALA A 13 -53.27 -1.54 9.02
C ALA A 13 -51.76 -1.24 9.08
N ALA A 14 -51.00 -2.20 9.60
CA ALA A 14 -49.54 -2.16 9.62
C ALA A 14 -49.01 -2.28 8.19
N LEU A 15 -48.55 -1.17 7.61
CA LEU A 15 -47.73 -1.16 6.41
C LEU A 15 -46.31 -1.57 6.79
N ALA A 16 -46.00 -2.85 6.62
CA ALA A 16 -44.63 -3.35 6.71
C ALA A 16 -43.82 -2.87 5.48
N LEU A 17 -43.19 -1.70 5.58
CA LEU A 17 -42.13 -1.30 4.66
C LEU A 17 -40.85 -2.05 5.05
N SER A 18 -40.66 -3.24 4.48
CA SER A 18 -39.35 -3.89 4.43
C SER A 18 -38.64 -3.41 3.16
N ALA A 19 -37.98 -2.25 3.23
CA ALA A 19 -37.05 -1.80 2.20
C ALA A 19 -35.63 -1.91 2.78
N ALA A 20 -35.02 -3.06 2.53
CA ALA A 20 -33.61 -3.30 2.73
C ALA A 20 -32.79 -2.37 1.81
N LEU A 21 -32.14 -1.38 2.41
CA LEU A 21 -30.99 -0.68 1.83
C LEU A 21 -29.91 -0.60 2.90
N ALA A 22 -29.42 -1.77 3.32
CA ALA A 22 -28.08 -1.87 3.83
C ALA A 22 -27.15 -1.66 2.64
N GLY A 23 -26.76 -0.41 2.40
CA GLY A 23 -25.60 -0.08 1.59
C GLY A 23 -24.36 -0.66 2.28
N ALA A 24 -24.15 -1.96 2.12
CA ALA A 24 -22.84 -2.54 2.32
C ALA A 24 -22.00 -2.01 1.17
N SER A 25 -21.26 -0.92 1.43
CA SER A 25 -20.01 -0.71 0.72
C SER A 25 -19.28 -2.06 0.75
N PRO A 26 -18.82 -2.60 -0.39
CA PRO A 26 -18.05 -3.82 -0.34
C PRO A 26 -16.94 -3.57 0.67
N ALA A 27 -16.90 -4.39 1.72
CA ALA A 27 -15.80 -4.37 2.65
C ALA A 27 -14.56 -4.53 1.78
N THR A 28 -13.79 -3.45 1.63
CA THR A 28 -12.48 -3.50 0.99
C THR A 28 -11.76 -4.59 1.76
N ALA A 29 -11.44 -5.70 1.10
CA ALA A 29 -10.74 -6.80 1.74
C ALA A 29 -9.51 -6.18 2.44
N ALA A 30 -9.39 -6.43 3.75
CA ALA A 30 -8.21 -6.02 4.50
C ALA A 30 -6.96 -6.51 3.75
N GLY A 31 -5.93 -5.67 3.65
CA GLY A 31 -4.71 -5.99 2.89
C GLY A 31 -4.71 -5.62 1.40
N GLY A 32 -5.74 -4.94 0.87
CA GLY A 32 -5.76 -4.48 -0.53
C GLY A 32 -5.17 -3.10 -0.76
N TRP A 33 -4.62 -2.86 -1.95
CA TRP A 33 -4.13 -1.54 -2.35
C TRP A 33 -5.27 -0.52 -2.44
N ARG A 34 -5.05 0.64 -1.83
CA ARG A 34 -5.96 1.79 -1.80
C ARG A 34 -5.26 3.01 -2.39
N LEU A 35 -5.92 3.68 -3.33
CA LEU A 35 -5.44 4.94 -3.88
C LEU A 35 -5.76 6.11 -2.95
N GLU A 36 -5.01 7.19 -3.09
CA GLU A 36 -5.38 8.50 -2.55
C GLU A 36 -6.84 8.85 -2.88
N GLU A 37 -7.64 9.13 -1.85
CA GLU A 37 -9.07 9.35 -1.97
C GLU A 37 -9.41 10.82 -2.29
N GLY A 38 -10.50 11.06 -3.03
CA GLY A 38 -11.01 12.41 -3.27
C GLY A 38 -10.23 13.26 -4.28
N VAL A 39 -9.23 12.69 -4.96
CA VAL A 39 -8.40 13.41 -5.95
C VAL A 39 -8.53 12.85 -7.35
N LYS A 40 -8.37 13.71 -8.37
CA LYS A 40 -8.43 13.31 -9.78
C LYS A 40 -7.17 12.58 -10.25
N ALA A 41 -6.01 12.93 -9.68
CA ALA A 41 -4.72 12.38 -10.04
C ALA A 41 -3.98 11.93 -8.76
N PRO A 42 -4.24 10.69 -8.31
CA PRO A 42 -3.58 10.13 -7.12
C PRO A 42 -2.06 10.19 -7.23
N SER A 43 -1.42 10.68 -6.17
CA SER A 43 0.03 10.76 -6.03
C SER A 43 0.60 9.59 -5.21
N TYR A 44 -0.25 8.83 -4.53
CA TYR A 44 0.16 7.65 -3.78
C TYR A 44 -0.92 6.56 -3.76
N ALA A 45 -0.47 5.35 -3.40
CA ALA A 45 -1.31 4.23 -3.02
C ALA A 45 -0.72 3.52 -1.80
N VAL A 46 -1.57 2.97 -0.93
CA VAL A 46 -1.16 2.27 0.30
C VAL A 46 -1.72 0.85 0.35
N ALA A 47 -0.99 -0.06 0.98
CA ALA A 47 -1.42 -1.42 1.29
C ALA A 47 -0.89 -1.84 2.66
N GLU A 48 -1.70 -2.59 3.40
CA GLU A 48 -1.25 -3.29 4.60
C GLU A 48 -0.60 -4.63 4.20
N PRO A 49 0.48 -5.07 4.86
CA PRO A 49 1.01 -6.41 4.65
C PRO A 49 -0.04 -7.48 4.99
N THR A 50 -0.17 -8.48 4.14
CA THR A 50 -0.99 -9.68 4.38
C THR A 50 -0.38 -10.62 5.42
N ALA A 51 0.96 -10.61 5.53
CA ALA A 51 1.73 -11.24 6.57
C ALA A 51 2.99 -10.41 6.83
N SER A 52 3.42 -10.33 8.09
CA SER A 52 4.64 -9.63 8.45
C SER A 52 5.17 -10.14 9.79
N ASN A 53 6.49 -10.35 9.86
CA ASN A 53 7.18 -10.50 11.15
C ASN A 53 7.89 -9.21 11.57
N LEU A 54 7.62 -8.08 10.91
CA LEU A 54 8.21 -6.77 11.14
C LEU A 54 7.21 -5.81 11.82
N ASN A 55 7.73 -4.75 12.43
CA ASN A 55 6.94 -3.63 12.97
C ASN A 55 6.43 -2.67 11.88
N ILE A 56 5.83 -3.20 10.81
CA ILE A 56 5.26 -2.44 9.69
C ILE A 56 3.74 -2.33 9.85
N ASP A 57 3.20 -1.13 9.64
CA ASP A 57 1.76 -0.90 9.56
C ASP A 57 1.29 -0.89 8.11
N VAL A 58 1.87 0.00 7.28
CA VAL A 58 1.52 0.13 5.87
C VAL A 58 2.74 0.32 4.98
N VAL A 59 2.61 -0.15 3.75
CA VAL A 59 3.52 0.14 2.64
C VAL A 59 2.82 1.09 1.69
N ALA A 60 3.53 2.15 1.28
CA ALA A 60 3.03 3.14 0.35
C ALA A 60 3.90 3.21 -0.91
N LEU A 61 3.28 3.16 -2.08
CA LEU A 61 3.89 3.57 -3.33
C LEU A 61 3.59 5.06 -3.52
N VAL A 62 4.62 5.90 -3.48
CA VAL A 62 4.48 7.36 -3.46
C VAL A 62 5.22 7.97 -4.65
N CYS A 63 4.57 8.91 -5.33
CA CYS A 63 5.17 9.72 -6.38
C CYS A 63 5.73 11.03 -5.80
N GLU A 64 7.04 11.12 -5.72
CA GLU A 64 7.76 12.25 -5.12
C GLU A 64 8.51 13.07 -6.18
N GLU A 65 8.85 14.31 -5.81
CA GLU A 65 9.80 15.11 -6.59
C GLU A 65 11.22 14.52 -6.44
N ALA A 66 11.90 14.31 -7.56
CA ALA A 66 13.20 13.66 -7.67
C ALA A 66 14.13 14.49 -8.57
N GLY A 67 14.53 15.66 -8.05
CA GLY A 67 15.28 16.67 -8.81
C GLY A 67 14.36 17.45 -9.75
N ALA A 68 14.68 17.48 -11.04
CA ALA A 68 13.88 18.19 -12.05
C ALA A 68 12.65 17.41 -12.57
N ALA A 69 12.40 16.20 -12.06
CA ALA A 69 11.28 15.36 -12.48
C ALA A 69 10.76 14.55 -11.30
N ARG A 70 9.62 13.89 -11.48
CA ARG A 70 9.03 13.01 -10.46
C ARG A 70 9.54 11.58 -10.58
N GLY A 71 9.52 10.86 -9.46
CA GLY A 71 9.91 9.45 -9.37
C GLY A 71 9.05 8.72 -8.35
N LEU A 72 8.98 7.39 -8.47
CA LEU A 72 8.27 6.58 -7.49
C LEU A 72 9.21 6.14 -6.38
N GLN A 73 8.70 6.07 -5.16
CA GLN A 73 9.36 5.51 -3.99
C GLN A 73 8.43 4.48 -3.35
N LEU A 74 9.02 3.41 -2.82
CA LEU A 74 8.32 2.53 -1.90
C LEU A 74 8.67 2.97 -0.48
N GLN A 75 7.68 3.44 0.26
CA GLN A 75 7.83 3.93 1.63
C GLN A 75 7.14 2.96 2.59
N ILE A 76 7.79 2.69 3.72
CA ILE A 76 7.30 1.79 4.77
C ILE A 76 7.06 2.63 6.00
N TYR A 77 5.84 2.59 6.51
CA TYR A 77 5.43 3.24 7.74
C TYR A 77 5.36 2.19 8.86
N LEU A 78 6.00 2.51 9.98
CA LEU A 78 6.13 1.60 11.10
C LEU A 78 4.92 1.70 12.04
N SER A 79 4.55 0.58 12.66
CA SER A 79 3.44 0.52 13.63
C SER A 79 3.76 1.18 14.97
N SER A 80 5.03 1.50 15.22
CA SER A 80 5.51 2.17 16.42
C SER A 80 6.73 3.03 16.12
N PRO A 81 6.96 4.14 16.84
CA PRO A 81 8.18 4.93 16.72
C PRO A 81 9.43 4.09 16.99
N GLY A 82 10.47 4.26 16.17
CA GLY A 82 11.74 3.55 16.31
C GLY A 82 12.29 3.06 14.97
N PRO A 83 13.32 2.19 14.98
CA PRO A 83 13.85 1.61 13.77
C PRO A 83 12.94 0.48 13.23
N LEU A 84 13.09 0.17 11.95
CA LEU A 84 12.53 -1.05 11.35
C LEU A 84 13.20 -2.28 11.99
N LEU A 85 12.37 -3.20 12.49
CA LEU A 85 12.80 -4.34 13.30
C LEU A 85 11.88 -5.55 13.12
N PRO A 86 12.41 -6.78 13.22
CA PRO A 86 11.60 -7.94 13.48
C PRO A 86 10.86 -7.81 14.82
N ASN A 87 9.63 -8.28 14.89
CA ASN A 87 8.77 -8.23 16.07
C ASN A 87 9.42 -8.98 17.24
N GLY A 88 9.61 -8.27 18.36
CA GLY A 88 10.25 -8.81 19.56
C GLY A 88 11.78 -8.79 19.53
N ALA A 89 12.42 -8.35 18.45
CA ALA A 89 13.87 -8.17 18.40
C ALA A 89 14.29 -6.90 19.18
N PRO A 90 15.41 -6.94 19.93
CA PRO A 90 15.91 -5.77 20.62
C PRO A 90 16.67 -4.83 19.66
N PRO A 91 16.48 -3.49 19.74
CA PRO A 91 17.16 -2.54 18.86
C PRO A 91 18.69 -2.62 18.87
N ILE A 92 19.28 -3.01 20.00
CA ILE A 92 20.74 -3.14 20.15
C ILE A 92 21.35 -4.25 19.27
N GLY A 93 20.53 -5.15 18.73
CA GLY A 93 20.98 -6.22 17.84
C GLY A 93 21.09 -5.81 16.37
N LEU A 94 20.68 -4.60 16.00
CA LEU A 94 20.69 -4.14 14.61
C LEU A 94 22.09 -4.09 14.02
N LYS A 95 22.18 -4.41 12.72
CA LYS A 95 23.39 -4.27 11.92
C LYS A 95 23.61 -2.83 11.52
N ASP A 96 24.88 -2.44 11.44
CA ASP A 96 25.29 -1.16 10.84
C ASP A 96 25.03 -1.13 9.33
N THR A 97 25.04 -2.29 8.68
CA THR A 97 24.79 -2.43 7.24
C THR A 97 23.70 -3.46 6.99
N ALA A 98 22.45 -2.99 7.04
CA ALA A 98 21.29 -3.79 6.69
C ALA A 98 21.20 -4.01 5.17
N ARG A 99 20.59 -5.12 4.76
CA ARG A 99 20.31 -5.43 3.35
C ARG A 99 18.81 -5.63 3.16
N ALA A 100 18.31 -5.26 2.00
CA ALA A 100 16.93 -5.53 1.62
C ALA A 100 16.81 -6.02 0.18
N GLU A 101 15.81 -6.86 -0.02
CA GLU A 101 15.37 -7.34 -1.32
C GLU A 101 13.86 -7.14 -1.44
N ILE A 102 13.41 -6.81 -2.65
CA ILE A 102 12.03 -6.95 -3.06
C ILE A 102 11.95 -8.17 -3.97
N VAL A 103 11.13 -9.14 -3.62
CA VAL A 103 10.90 -10.35 -4.41
C VAL A 103 9.49 -10.30 -5.00
N LEU A 104 9.40 -10.31 -6.32
CA LEU A 104 8.14 -10.24 -7.08
C LEU A 104 8.00 -11.52 -7.89
N ASP A 105 7.04 -12.37 -7.54
CA ASP A 105 6.78 -13.64 -8.22
C ASP A 105 8.05 -14.50 -8.46
N GLY A 106 8.98 -14.46 -7.50
CA GLY A 106 10.27 -15.17 -7.55
C GLY A 106 11.44 -14.40 -8.19
N GLN A 107 11.19 -13.23 -8.79
CA GLN A 107 12.23 -12.34 -9.27
C GLN A 107 12.76 -11.46 -8.14
N VAL A 108 14.08 -11.41 -7.96
CA VAL A 108 14.74 -10.67 -6.87
C VAL A 108 15.26 -9.31 -7.36
N PHE A 109 14.95 -8.26 -6.60
CA PHE A 109 15.41 -6.89 -6.80
C PHE A 109 16.12 -6.40 -5.54
N PRO A 110 17.46 -6.29 -5.55
CA PRO A 110 18.20 -5.65 -4.45
C PRO A 110 17.81 -4.18 -4.33
N VAL A 111 17.59 -3.70 -3.11
CA VAL A 111 17.21 -2.31 -2.84
C VAL A 111 18.06 -1.71 -1.72
N ASP A 112 18.33 -0.41 -1.85
CA ASP A 112 18.87 0.42 -0.77
C ASP A 112 17.78 0.64 0.29
N ILE A 113 18.18 0.63 1.57
CA ILE A 113 17.34 1.00 2.72
C ILE A 113 17.73 2.40 3.17
N LEU A 114 16.78 3.32 3.19
CA LEU A 114 17.02 4.71 3.57
C LEU A 114 16.02 5.14 4.65
N PHE A 115 16.51 5.58 5.80
CA PHE A 115 15.68 6.06 6.90
C PHE A 115 15.39 7.55 6.72
N ALA A 116 14.11 7.93 6.69
CA ALA A 116 13.66 9.29 6.42
C ALA A 116 12.57 9.73 7.43
N GLY A 117 13.00 10.15 8.62
CA GLY A 117 12.07 10.57 9.67
C GLY A 117 11.32 9.38 10.26
N ASP A 118 10.02 9.30 9.98
CA ASP A 118 9.07 8.30 10.49
C ASP A 118 8.86 7.11 9.54
N ARG A 119 9.58 7.07 8.42
CA ARG A 119 9.43 6.06 7.37
C ARG A 119 10.77 5.51 6.89
N VAL A 120 10.71 4.33 6.29
CA VAL A 120 11.82 3.70 5.57
C VAL A 120 11.53 3.74 4.07
N ILE A 121 12.48 4.19 3.27
CA ILE A 121 12.38 4.22 1.81
C ILE A 121 13.18 3.04 1.25
N LEU A 122 12.57 2.27 0.35
CA LEU A 122 13.22 1.27 -0.48
C LEU A 122 13.36 1.78 -1.91
N ALA A 123 14.56 1.62 -2.47
CA ALA A 123 14.88 2.06 -3.84
C ALA A 123 15.96 1.18 -4.48
N ASP A 124 15.75 0.75 -5.73
CA ASP A 124 16.76 0.05 -6.54
C ASP A 124 17.42 0.99 -7.58
N SER A 125 17.06 2.26 -7.60
CA SER A 125 17.56 3.23 -8.57
C SER A 125 17.67 4.64 -7.98
N ARG A 126 18.28 5.55 -8.74
CA ARG A 126 18.46 6.95 -8.37
C ARG A 126 18.18 7.86 -9.55
N ARG A 127 17.53 8.99 -9.30
CA ARG A 127 17.32 10.07 -10.26
C ARG A 127 17.87 11.37 -9.67
N GLN A 128 18.91 11.92 -10.26
CA GLN A 128 19.57 13.15 -9.77
C GLN A 128 19.81 13.11 -8.24
N GLN A 129 20.34 11.98 -7.75
CA GLN A 129 20.59 11.64 -6.34
C GLN A 129 19.37 11.24 -5.50
N ALA A 130 18.15 11.59 -5.90
CA ALA A 130 16.95 11.15 -5.20
C ALA A 130 16.75 9.63 -5.36
N PRO A 131 16.46 8.90 -4.27
CA PRO A 131 16.16 7.47 -4.33
C PRO A 131 14.81 7.26 -5.01
N VAL A 132 14.78 6.35 -5.99
CA VAL A 132 13.57 6.02 -6.75
C VAL A 132 13.53 4.53 -7.08
N LEU A 133 12.35 4.03 -7.39
CA LEU A 133 12.18 2.71 -8.00
C LEU A 133 12.53 2.79 -9.49
N SER A 134 13.23 1.77 -10.00
CA SER A 134 13.48 1.61 -11.43
C SER A 134 12.18 1.32 -12.17
N GLN A 135 12.14 1.65 -13.46
CA GLN A 135 10.99 1.33 -14.31
C GLN A 135 10.70 -0.18 -14.33
N HIS A 136 11.74 -1.00 -14.38
CA HIS A 136 11.62 -2.46 -14.41
C HIS A 136 10.96 -3.00 -13.13
N LEU A 137 11.37 -2.52 -11.96
CA LEU A 137 10.75 -2.88 -10.69
C LEU A 137 9.27 -2.46 -10.64
N VAL A 138 8.96 -1.23 -11.07
CA VAL A 138 7.57 -0.71 -11.08
C VAL A 138 6.68 -1.50 -12.04
N GLU A 139 7.19 -1.89 -13.20
CA GLU A 139 6.47 -2.74 -14.15
C GLU A 139 6.20 -4.13 -13.57
N ALA A 140 7.19 -4.72 -12.88
CA ALA A 140 7.03 -5.99 -12.17
C ALA A 140 6.00 -5.88 -11.04
N MET A 141 6.00 -4.79 -10.25
CA MET A 141 4.96 -4.55 -9.23
C MET A 141 3.56 -4.41 -9.85
N GLN A 142 3.44 -3.77 -11.02
CA GLN A 142 2.16 -3.57 -11.69
C GLN A 142 1.58 -4.89 -12.22
N ALA A 143 2.45 -5.77 -12.72
CA ALA A 143 2.09 -7.05 -13.34
C ALA A 143 2.12 -8.23 -12.36
N GLY A 144 2.72 -8.07 -11.19
CA GLY A 144 2.98 -9.14 -10.25
C GLY A 144 1.74 -9.63 -9.50
N GLN A 145 1.86 -10.75 -8.79
CA GLN A 145 0.83 -11.26 -7.90
C GLN A 145 1.15 -10.92 -6.45
N THR A 146 2.38 -11.21 -6.03
CA THR A 146 2.83 -11.03 -4.65
C THR A 146 4.15 -10.29 -4.63
N MET A 147 4.29 -9.37 -3.67
CA MET A 147 5.54 -8.70 -3.34
C MET A 147 5.99 -9.10 -1.94
N LEU A 148 7.11 -9.79 -1.85
CA LEU A 148 7.75 -10.12 -0.58
C LEU A 148 8.93 -9.16 -0.35
N LEU A 149 8.83 -8.36 0.70
CA LEU A 149 9.94 -7.54 1.21
C LEU A 149 10.76 -8.41 2.16
N ARG A 150 12.07 -8.50 1.94
CA ARG A 150 12.98 -9.28 2.77
C ARG A 150 14.07 -8.37 3.29
N PHE A 151 14.36 -8.49 4.57
CA PHE A 151 15.34 -7.67 5.26
C PHE A 151 16.28 -8.53 6.08
N ASP A 152 17.55 -8.15 6.03
CA ASP A 152 18.60 -8.67 6.88
C ASP A 152 19.00 -7.52 7.82
N LEU A 153 18.39 -7.50 9.01
CA LEU A 153 18.42 -6.35 9.93
C LEU A 153 19.25 -6.60 11.18
N VAL A 154 19.25 -7.84 11.68
CA VAL A 154 19.79 -8.18 13.00
C VAL A 154 21.07 -8.98 12.85
N SER A 155 22.06 -8.66 13.67
CA SER A 155 23.35 -9.35 13.69
C SER A 155 23.17 -10.84 13.94
N GLU A 156 23.82 -11.65 13.12
CA GLU A 156 23.79 -13.10 13.28
C GLU A 156 24.48 -13.54 14.57
N ARG A 157 24.11 -14.73 15.02
CA ARG A 157 24.93 -15.42 16.03
C ARG A 157 26.30 -15.74 15.44
N PRO A 158 27.37 -15.72 16.25
CA PRO A 158 28.70 -16.08 15.80
C PRO A 158 28.71 -17.45 15.08
N GLY A 159 29.20 -17.47 13.85
CA GLY A 159 29.31 -18.68 13.02
C GLY A 159 28.06 -19.07 12.23
N ALA A 160 26.94 -18.36 12.37
CA ALA A 160 25.77 -18.56 11.52
C ALA A 160 25.95 -17.88 10.14
N PRO A 161 25.40 -18.45 9.06
CA PRO A 161 25.41 -17.80 7.75
C PRO A 161 24.47 -16.59 7.75
N ALA A 162 24.74 -15.66 6.84
CA ALA A 162 23.89 -14.49 6.69
C ALA A 162 22.48 -14.88 6.21
N ALA A 163 21.46 -14.28 6.80
CA ALA A 163 20.06 -14.63 6.53
C ALA A 163 19.16 -13.40 6.54
N PHE A 164 18.05 -13.49 5.82
CA PHE A 164 16.97 -12.52 5.97
C PHE A 164 16.16 -12.90 7.21
N ASP A 165 16.02 -11.97 8.14
CA ASP A 165 15.35 -12.14 9.43
C ASP A 165 14.03 -11.36 9.53
N GLY A 166 13.80 -10.43 8.60
CA GLY A 166 12.61 -9.62 8.48
C GLY A 166 11.89 -9.88 7.15
N GLU A 167 10.59 -10.14 7.19
CA GLU A 167 9.78 -10.39 6.01
C GLU A 167 8.40 -9.72 6.13
N ALA A 168 7.93 -9.16 5.02
CA ALA A 168 6.57 -8.65 4.87
C ALA A 168 6.03 -8.98 3.47
N GLU A 169 4.85 -9.59 3.41
CA GLU A 169 4.18 -10.00 2.19
C GLU A 169 3.03 -9.05 1.86
N ILE A 170 3.02 -8.54 0.62
CA ILE A 170 2.01 -7.62 0.11
C ILE A 170 1.35 -8.26 -1.11
N ASP A 171 0.03 -8.35 -1.09
CA ASP A 171 -0.76 -8.81 -2.23
C ASP A 171 -0.90 -7.66 -3.25
N LEU A 172 -0.36 -7.86 -4.46
CA LEU A 172 -0.40 -6.87 -5.55
C LEU A 172 -1.70 -6.91 -6.35
N ARG A 173 -2.61 -7.83 -6.04
CA ARG A 173 -3.91 -8.03 -6.69
C ARG A 173 -5.09 -7.68 -5.80
N ALA A 174 -4.91 -7.69 -4.49
CA ALA A 174 -5.94 -7.27 -3.54
C ALA A 174 -6.31 -5.78 -3.71
N GLY A 175 -7.61 -5.48 -3.54
CA GLY A 175 -8.16 -4.13 -3.68
C GLY A 175 -8.00 -3.58 -5.11
N ALA A 176 -7.44 -2.38 -5.25
CA ALA A 176 -7.15 -1.80 -6.56
C ALA A 176 -5.89 -2.41 -7.21
N GLY A 177 -5.08 -3.16 -6.45
CA GLY A 177 -3.90 -3.92 -6.90
C GLY A 177 -3.02 -3.22 -7.94
N GLY A 178 -2.63 -3.96 -8.98
CA GLY A 178 -1.86 -3.43 -10.11
C GLY A 178 -2.47 -2.21 -10.81
N LYS A 179 -3.80 -1.96 -10.70
CA LYS A 179 -4.38 -0.71 -11.20
C LYS A 179 -3.94 0.49 -10.36
N ALA A 180 -3.80 0.33 -9.05
CA ALA A 180 -3.29 1.38 -8.18
C ALA A 180 -1.84 1.73 -8.56
N VAL A 181 -0.98 0.73 -8.73
CA VAL A 181 0.40 0.91 -9.20
C VAL A 181 0.42 1.64 -10.56
N ALA A 182 -0.41 1.22 -11.50
CA ALA A 182 -0.52 1.86 -12.82
C ALA A 182 -1.00 3.31 -12.77
N VAL A 183 -1.89 3.66 -11.83
CA VAL A 183 -2.38 5.04 -11.64
C VAL A 183 -1.27 5.91 -11.06
N VAL A 184 -0.62 5.48 -9.98
CA VAL A 184 0.45 6.23 -9.33
C VAL A 184 1.65 6.38 -10.28
N ARG A 185 1.98 5.36 -11.07
CA ARG A 185 3.08 5.42 -12.05
C ARG A 185 2.96 6.58 -13.03
N ARG A 186 1.74 6.92 -13.46
CA ARG A 186 1.50 8.04 -14.39
C ARG A 186 1.97 9.38 -13.84
N CYS A 187 2.04 9.52 -12.53
CA CYS A 187 2.55 10.73 -11.90
C CYS A 187 4.05 10.97 -12.19
N ALA A 188 4.83 9.90 -12.38
CA ALA A 188 6.25 9.96 -12.72
C ALA A 188 6.53 10.09 -14.23
N GLU A 189 5.49 10.02 -15.07
CA GLU A 189 5.63 10.16 -16.52
C GLU A 189 5.88 11.64 -16.91
N PRO A 190 6.78 11.89 -17.88
CA PRO A 190 6.97 13.22 -18.46
C PRO A 190 5.63 13.82 -18.92
N ALA A 191 5.50 15.15 -18.84
CA ALA A 191 4.27 15.83 -19.25
C ALA A 191 3.90 15.59 -20.72
N SER A 192 4.91 15.39 -21.59
CA SER A 192 4.74 15.02 -23.00
C SER A 192 4.02 13.68 -23.17
N ASP A 193 4.35 12.70 -22.32
CA ASP A 193 3.91 11.32 -22.48
C ASP A 193 2.52 11.10 -21.86
N ARG A 194 2.18 11.91 -20.85
CA ARG A 194 0.82 11.97 -20.27
C ARG A 194 -0.21 12.49 -21.26
N LEU A 195 0.14 13.51 -22.07
CA LEU A 195 -0.73 14.07 -23.11
C LEU A 195 -0.94 13.10 -24.28
N ALA A 196 0.10 12.33 -24.64
CA ALA A 196 0.01 11.29 -25.66
C ALA A 196 -0.91 10.12 -25.23
N SER A 197 -0.77 9.64 -23.99
CA SER A 197 -1.61 8.56 -23.44
C SER A 197 -3.08 8.96 -23.27
N ALA A 198 -3.35 10.21 -22.90
CA ALA A 198 -4.72 10.73 -22.83
C ALA A 198 -5.39 10.81 -24.20
N SER A 199 -4.62 11.14 -25.24
CA SER A 199 -5.10 11.21 -26.63
C SER A 199 -5.36 9.83 -27.25
N ALA A 200 -4.63 8.81 -26.83
CA ALA A 200 -4.80 7.43 -27.29
C ALA A 200 -6.03 6.72 -26.69
N THR A 201 -6.52 7.17 -25.53
CA THR A 201 -7.69 6.58 -24.85
C THR A 201 -9.03 7.12 -25.38
N LEU A 202 -9.00 8.18 -26.18
CA LEU A 202 -10.18 8.84 -26.77
C LEU A 202 -10.43 8.44 -28.24
N ARG A 203 -9.81 7.37 -28.72
CA ARG A 203 -10.02 6.78 -30.06
C ARG A 203 -10.50 5.36 -29.93
#